data_AF-A0A7X9L672-F1
#
_entry.id   AF-A0A7X9L672-F1
#
_cell.length_a   1.000
_cell.length_b   1.000
_cell.length_c   1.000
_cell.angle_alpha   90.00
_cell.angle_beta   90.00
_cell.angle_gamma   90.00
#
_symmetry.space_group_name_H-M   'P 1'
#
loop_
_entity.id
_entity.type
_entity.pdbx_description
1 polymer ?
#
loop_
_entity_poly.entity_id
_entity_poly.type
_entity_poly.pdbx_seq_one_letter_code
_entity_poly.pdbx_strand_id
1 'polypeptide(L)'
;MGLSANRPSLVVRSEAASEPTRTQLKGAPMRTARNMDASLAMPTATSVRNVPMKLAIDQRQMVNAHLARTTGGKVSFTHLIGYAMVQALKRVPAMNSAYEEVGGKPFLVEPNTINLGLAIDLPRPDGGRQLLVPNIKGCENLNFGQFWAAYEAVVRKARAGKLEVSDFQGTTATLTNPGGIGTSHSVPRLMAGQGLILGVGSIDYPPEFQGSSQRRITDAGVSKVTTLTSTYDHRIIQGAQSGEFLKVIHELLLGKHGFYDEIFASLRIPYAPIRWAQDVSAERPGQIPKSARVFSLIAAYRQFGHLMADIDPLEYRQRSHPELTLEYHGLTLWDLDREFPVGNFGGHDGEIMTLRDILATLRGSYCRSIGIEYMHIQDNEQRAWIQKRVEVAHAPWPRDEHLRILDRLNEAEIFETFLQTKFVGQKRFSLE
;
A
#
# COMPACT_ATOMS: atom_id res chain seq x y z
N MET A 1 -12.07 25.58 30.43
CA MET A 1 -13.17 26.58 30.45
C MET A 1 -14.40 25.88 31.00
N GLY A 2 -14.91 26.32 32.16
CA GLY A 2 -16.13 25.76 32.74
C GLY A 2 -17.35 26.20 31.95
N LEU A 3 -18.31 25.29 31.75
CA LEU A 3 -19.60 25.64 31.18
C LEU A 3 -20.34 26.58 32.15
N SER A 4 -21.03 27.58 31.61
CA SER A 4 -21.85 28.51 32.39
C SER A 4 -22.90 27.75 33.21
N ALA A 5 -23.13 28.17 34.46
CA ALA A 5 -24.21 27.64 35.31
C ALA A 5 -25.61 27.98 34.78
N ASN A 6 -25.72 28.95 33.85
CA ASN A 6 -26.98 29.31 33.23
C ASN A 6 -27.36 28.27 32.17
N ARG A 7 -28.58 27.74 32.27
CA ARG A 7 -29.17 26.93 31.20
C ARG A 7 -29.15 27.74 29.89
N PRO A 8 -28.75 27.15 28.75
CA PRO A 8 -28.84 27.81 27.46
C PRO A 8 -30.26 28.32 27.23
N SER A 9 -30.38 29.61 26.92
CA SER A 9 -31.68 30.19 26.58
C SER A 9 -32.20 29.56 25.28
N LEU A 10 -33.41 29.00 25.33
CA LEU A 10 -34.13 28.49 24.16
C LEU A 10 -34.86 29.61 23.39
N VAL A 11 -34.64 30.88 23.74
CA VAL A 11 -35.27 32.02 23.06
C VAL A 11 -34.72 32.10 21.65
N VAL A 12 -35.60 31.82 20.67
CA VAL A 12 -35.35 31.98 19.25
C VAL A 12 -35.01 33.45 18.99
N ARG A 13 -33.76 33.73 18.59
CA ARG A 13 -33.36 35.06 18.16
C ARG A 13 -34.21 35.46 16.95
N SER A 14 -34.77 36.67 16.95
CA SER A 14 -35.51 37.19 15.80
C SER A 14 -34.57 37.30 14.58
N GLU A 15 -35.04 36.79 13.45
CA GLU A 15 -34.30 36.79 12.18
C GLU A 15 -34.13 38.22 11.65
N ALA A 16 -32.93 38.78 11.81
CA ALA A 16 -32.48 39.82 10.90
C ALA A 16 -32.14 39.13 9.57
N ALA A 17 -33.05 39.20 8.60
CA ALA A 17 -32.83 38.64 7.27
C ALA A 17 -31.75 39.47 6.54
N SER A 18 -30.48 39.05 6.65
CA SER A 18 -29.44 39.57 5.76
C SER A 18 -29.65 38.96 4.38
N GLU A 19 -29.69 39.79 3.34
CA GLU A 19 -29.73 39.30 1.95
C GLU A 19 -28.52 38.38 1.66
N PRO A 20 -28.71 37.32 0.85
CA PRO A 20 -27.63 36.40 0.53
C PRO A 20 -26.60 37.04 -0.40
N THR A 21 -25.31 36.94 -0.05
CA THR A 21 -24.21 37.33 -0.94
C THR A 21 -24.19 36.44 -2.18
N ARG A 22 -24.24 37.05 -3.38
CA ARG A 22 -24.14 36.35 -4.66
C ARG A 22 -22.73 36.51 -5.24
N THR A 23 -22.06 35.40 -5.53
CA THR A 23 -20.73 35.40 -6.15
C THR A 23 -20.75 34.59 -7.43
N GLN A 24 -20.33 35.21 -8.55
CA GLN A 24 -20.26 34.52 -9.83
C GLN A 24 -19.09 33.51 -9.84
N LEU A 25 -19.36 32.26 -10.21
CA LEU A 25 -18.33 31.25 -10.43
C LEU A 25 -17.53 31.58 -11.70
N LYS A 26 -16.19 31.52 -11.63
CA LYS A 26 -15.27 31.77 -12.75
C LYS A 26 -14.21 30.67 -12.82
N GLY A 27 -13.63 30.45 -14.00
CA GLY A 27 -12.52 29.51 -14.19
C GLY A 27 -12.89 28.05 -13.87
N ALA A 28 -12.09 27.38 -13.03
CA ALA A 28 -12.26 25.97 -12.70
C ALA A 28 -13.64 25.64 -12.08
N PRO A 29 -14.15 26.37 -11.06
CA PRO A 29 -15.50 26.16 -10.53
C PRO A 29 -16.62 26.21 -11.59
N MET A 30 -16.55 27.14 -12.54
CA MET A 30 -17.52 27.21 -13.65
C MET A 30 -17.44 25.98 -14.55
N ARG A 31 -16.23 25.50 -14.86
CA ARG A 31 -16.04 24.26 -15.65
C ARG A 31 -16.56 23.03 -14.90
N THR A 32 -16.35 22.96 -13.59
CA THR A 32 -16.90 21.89 -12.76
C THR A 32 -18.42 21.89 -12.82
N ALA A 33 -19.08 23.04 -12.66
CA ALA A 33 -20.54 23.16 -12.77
C ALA A 33 -21.05 22.63 -14.12
N ARG A 34 -20.48 23.11 -15.24
CA ARG A 34 -20.84 22.65 -16.59
C ARG A 34 -20.67 21.13 -16.76
N ASN A 35 -19.60 20.57 -16.22
CA ASN A 35 -19.35 19.14 -16.27
C ASN A 35 -20.36 18.33 -15.43
N MET A 36 -20.77 18.85 -14.28
CA MET A 36 -21.79 18.22 -13.44
C MET A 36 -23.16 18.28 -14.11
N ASP A 37 -23.51 19.39 -14.77
CA ASP A 37 -24.74 19.48 -15.57
C ASP A 37 -24.75 18.44 -16.70
N ALA A 38 -23.63 18.29 -17.41
CA ALA A 38 -23.50 17.26 -18.45
C ALA A 38 -23.61 15.83 -17.89
N SER A 39 -23.06 15.58 -16.70
CA SER A 39 -23.15 14.28 -16.01
C SER A 39 -24.59 13.89 -15.67
N LEU A 40 -25.53 14.84 -15.52
CA LEU A 40 -26.94 14.55 -15.24
C LEU A 40 -27.62 13.75 -16.33
N ALA A 41 -27.24 13.98 -17.59
CA ALA A 41 -27.83 13.30 -18.74
C ALA A 41 -27.35 11.84 -18.89
N MET A 42 -26.31 11.44 -18.16
CA MET A 42 -25.74 10.10 -18.28
C MET A 42 -26.46 9.11 -17.36
N PRO A 43 -27.08 8.05 -17.92
CA PRO A 43 -27.70 6.99 -17.13
C PRO A 43 -26.61 6.20 -16.42
N THR A 44 -26.37 6.51 -15.15
CA THR A 44 -25.37 5.81 -14.34
C THR A 44 -26.02 4.79 -13.43
N ALA A 45 -25.34 3.66 -13.23
CA ALA A 45 -25.66 2.69 -12.19
C ALA A 45 -24.43 2.54 -11.29
N THR A 46 -24.64 2.09 -10.05
CA THR A 46 -23.55 1.93 -9.07
C THR A 46 -23.58 0.54 -8.47
N SER A 47 -22.45 -0.16 -8.53
CA SER A 47 -22.22 -1.41 -7.83
C SER A 47 -21.32 -1.15 -6.62
N VAL A 48 -21.54 -1.88 -5.53
CA VAL A 48 -20.82 -1.70 -4.27
C VAL A 48 -20.27 -3.03 -3.79
N ARG A 49 -19.05 -3.03 -3.26
CA ARG A 49 -18.45 -4.20 -2.59
C ARG A 49 -17.59 -3.78 -1.41
N ASN A 50 -17.77 -4.46 -0.27
CA ASN A 50 -16.85 -4.37 0.86
C ASN A 50 -15.65 -5.29 0.62
N VAL A 51 -14.45 -4.77 0.85
CA VAL A 51 -13.18 -5.48 0.67
C VAL A 51 -12.39 -5.47 1.97
N PRO A 52 -11.94 -6.63 2.49
CA PRO A 52 -11.09 -6.67 3.66
C PRO A 52 -9.69 -6.16 3.35
N MET A 53 -9.14 -5.36 4.25
CA MET A 53 -7.88 -4.65 4.06
C MET A 53 -6.74 -5.20 4.91
N LYS A 54 -6.94 -6.26 5.72
CA LYS A 54 -5.88 -6.82 6.59
C LYS A 54 -4.59 -7.13 5.82
N LEU A 55 -4.69 -7.90 4.72
CA LEU A 55 -3.50 -8.22 3.93
C LEU A 55 -2.87 -6.96 3.31
N ALA A 56 -3.66 -6.09 2.69
CA ALA A 56 -3.15 -4.84 2.14
C ALA A 56 -2.45 -3.95 3.17
N ILE A 57 -2.94 -3.90 4.41
CA ILE A 57 -2.32 -3.18 5.53
C ILE A 57 -0.95 -3.78 5.86
N ASP A 58 -0.90 -5.10 6.05
CA ASP A 58 0.32 -5.81 6.44
C ASP A 58 1.40 -5.72 5.36
N GLN A 59 1.02 -5.93 4.10
CA GLN A 59 1.94 -5.82 2.96
C GLN A 59 2.45 -4.39 2.81
N ARG A 60 1.58 -3.38 2.94
CA ARG A 60 2.00 -1.97 2.85
C ARG A 60 2.99 -1.62 3.96
N GLN A 61 2.81 -2.17 5.17
CA GLN A 61 3.76 -1.96 6.27
C GLN A 61 5.13 -2.57 5.91
N MET A 62 5.16 -3.80 5.40
CA MET A 62 6.40 -4.45 4.95
C MET A 62 7.10 -3.68 3.83
N VAL A 63 6.34 -3.27 2.81
CA VAL A 63 6.84 -2.46 1.68
C VAL A 63 7.47 -1.16 2.20
N ASN A 64 6.75 -0.41 3.03
CA ASN A 64 7.25 0.87 3.55
C ASN A 64 8.44 0.70 4.50
N ALA A 65 8.50 -0.38 5.29
CA ALA A 65 9.65 -0.69 6.12
C ALA A 65 10.89 -1.04 5.27
N HIS A 66 10.71 -1.67 4.11
CA HIS A 66 11.80 -1.89 3.16
C HIS A 66 12.25 -0.57 2.50
N LEU A 67 11.31 0.22 1.97
CA LEU A 67 11.61 1.49 1.31
C LEU A 67 12.31 2.49 2.25
N ALA A 68 11.86 2.60 3.51
CA ALA A 68 12.47 3.49 4.50
C ALA A 68 13.96 3.17 4.77
N ARG A 69 14.42 1.95 4.46
CA ARG A 69 15.79 1.50 4.67
C ARG A 69 16.64 1.48 3.40
N THR A 70 16.03 1.62 2.23
CA THR A 70 16.70 1.47 0.93
C THR A 70 16.62 2.78 0.14
N THR A 71 15.62 2.93 -0.72
CA THR A 71 15.50 4.04 -1.67
C THR A 71 14.72 5.24 -1.12
N GLY A 72 14.05 5.08 0.03
CA GLY A 72 13.10 6.05 0.55
C GLY A 72 11.76 6.04 -0.21
N GLY A 73 10.88 6.99 0.15
CA GLY A 73 9.51 7.06 -0.36
C GLY A 73 8.49 6.27 0.46
N LYS A 74 7.21 6.42 0.12
CA LYS A 74 6.11 5.76 0.83
C LYS A 74 4.99 5.34 -0.11
N VAL A 75 4.61 4.07 -0.04
CA VAL A 75 3.44 3.53 -0.73
C VAL A 75 2.18 3.78 0.10
N SER A 76 1.17 4.37 -0.54
CA SER A 76 -0.15 4.64 0.01
C SER A 76 -1.13 3.50 -0.31
N PHE A 77 -2.28 3.45 0.37
CA PHE A 77 -3.35 2.50 -0.01
C PHE A 77 -3.92 2.84 -1.39
N THR A 78 -3.97 4.13 -1.75
CA THR A 78 -4.41 4.57 -3.07
C THR A 78 -3.50 4.03 -4.18
N HIS A 79 -2.18 3.89 -3.94
CA HIS A 79 -1.28 3.26 -4.92
C HIS A 79 -1.63 1.79 -5.14
N LEU A 80 -1.86 1.04 -4.06
CA LEU A 80 -2.24 -0.38 -4.14
C LEU A 80 -3.61 -0.56 -4.82
N ILE A 81 -4.61 0.22 -4.43
CA ILE A 81 -5.96 0.13 -4.99
C ILE A 81 -5.99 0.63 -6.45
N GLY A 82 -5.27 1.71 -6.76
CA GLY A 82 -5.14 2.22 -8.13
C GLY A 82 -4.47 1.22 -9.06
N TYR A 83 -3.41 0.56 -8.60
CA TYR A 83 -2.77 -0.52 -9.37
C TYR A 83 -3.69 -1.75 -9.51
N ALA A 84 -4.39 -2.15 -8.44
CA ALA A 84 -5.38 -3.22 -8.51
C ALA A 84 -6.50 -2.89 -9.51
N MET A 85 -6.93 -1.63 -9.58
CA MET A 85 -7.89 -1.14 -10.57
C MET A 85 -7.36 -1.28 -12.00
N VAL A 86 -6.12 -0.87 -12.28
CA VAL A 86 -5.48 -1.07 -13.60
C VAL A 86 -5.45 -2.56 -13.97
N GLN A 87 -5.03 -3.42 -13.03
CA GLN A 87 -4.95 -4.86 -13.24
C GLN A 87 -6.34 -5.51 -13.41
N ALA A 88 -7.38 -4.94 -12.81
CA ALA A 88 -8.76 -5.36 -13.00
C ALA A 88 -9.33 -4.90 -14.35
N LEU A 89 -9.00 -3.68 -14.82
CA LEU A 89 -9.36 -3.19 -16.14
C LEU A 89 -8.77 -4.07 -17.27
N LYS A 90 -7.53 -4.57 -17.09
CA LYS A 90 -6.92 -5.54 -18.02
C LYS A 90 -7.68 -6.87 -18.10
N ARG A 91 -8.30 -7.30 -17.00
CA ARG A 91 -9.06 -8.57 -16.90
C ARG A 91 -10.53 -8.40 -17.32
N VAL A 92 -11.09 -7.21 -17.16
CA VAL A 92 -12.47 -6.87 -17.51
C VAL A 92 -12.46 -5.67 -18.47
N PRO A 93 -11.99 -5.83 -19.72
CA PRO A 93 -11.73 -4.70 -20.64
C PRO A 93 -12.98 -3.88 -20.98
N ALA A 94 -14.18 -4.47 -20.92
CA ALA A 94 -15.44 -3.76 -21.08
C ALA A 94 -15.60 -2.57 -20.11
N MET A 95 -14.97 -2.63 -18.93
CA MET A 95 -14.99 -1.55 -17.95
C MET A 95 -14.12 -0.34 -18.38
N ASN A 96 -13.20 -0.50 -19.32
CA ASN A 96 -12.41 0.60 -19.87
C ASN A 96 -13.09 1.30 -21.07
N SER A 97 -14.28 0.85 -21.47
CA SER A 97 -15.02 1.40 -22.62
C SER A 97 -15.66 2.75 -22.31
N ALA A 98 -16.06 3.51 -23.33
CA ALA A 98 -16.79 4.76 -23.18
C ALA A 98 -17.98 4.82 -24.16
N TYR A 99 -18.96 5.66 -23.84
CA TYR A 99 -20.06 5.97 -24.74
C TYR A 99 -19.75 7.27 -25.49
N GLU A 100 -19.96 7.27 -26.81
CA GLU A 100 -19.88 8.46 -27.64
C GLU A 100 -21.11 8.54 -28.56
N GLU A 101 -21.49 9.75 -28.95
CA GLU A 101 -22.54 9.97 -29.93
C GLU A 101 -21.97 10.70 -31.14
N VAL A 102 -21.94 10.04 -32.29
CA VAL A 102 -21.38 10.58 -33.54
C VAL A 102 -22.52 10.72 -34.55
N GLY A 103 -22.84 11.96 -34.92
CA GLY A 103 -23.93 12.25 -35.84
C GLY A 103 -25.31 11.81 -35.34
N GLY A 104 -25.56 11.92 -34.02
CA GLY A 104 -26.83 11.53 -33.39
C GLY A 104 -27.03 10.03 -33.21
N LYS A 105 -25.99 9.22 -33.45
CA LYS A 105 -26.03 7.75 -33.31
C LYS A 105 -25.12 7.31 -32.15
N PRO A 106 -25.57 6.34 -31.32
CA PRO A 106 -24.79 5.82 -30.21
C PRO A 106 -23.64 4.94 -30.70
N PHE A 107 -22.45 5.12 -30.13
CA PHE A 107 -21.26 4.29 -30.35
C PHE A 107 -20.66 3.80 -29.03
N LEU A 108 -20.21 2.55 -29.05
CA LEU A 108 -19.28 2.01 -28.06
C LEU A 108 -17.86 2.36 -28.50
N VAL A 109 -17.12 3.02 -27.61
CA VAL A 109 -15.70 3.32 -27.80
C VAL A 109 -14.89 2.38 -26.92
N GLU A 110 -13.94 1.67 -27.52
CA GLU A 110 -13.04 0.75 -26.83
C GLU A 110 -11.60 1.29 -26.90
N PRO A 111 -11.14 2.04 -25.88
CA PRO A 111 -9.79 2.57 -25.86
C PRO A 111 -8.73 1.48 -25.77
N ASN A 112 -7.67 1.58 -26.59
CA ASN A 112 -6.53 0.66 -26.60
C ASN A 112 -5.56 0.86 -25.43
N THR A 113 -5.76 1.90 -24.62
CA THR A 113 -4.90 2.26 -23.48
C THR A 113 -5.73 2.47 -22.22
N ILE A 114 -5.11 2.25 -21.07
CA ILE A 114 -5.69 2.56 -19.76
C ILE A 114 -5.06 3.87 -19.27
N ASN A 115 -5.85 4.96 -19.29
CA ASN A 115 -5.43 6.25 -18.78
C ASN A 115 -6.17 6.55 -17.48
N LEU A 116 -5.52 6.26 -16.35
CA LEU A 116 -6.14 6.31 -15.02
C LEU A 116 -6.19 7.75 -14.49
N GLY A 117 -7.38 8.33 -14.44
CA GLY A 117 -7.65 9.61 -13.76
C GLY A 117 -7.54 9.47 -12.24
N LEU A 118 -6.89 10.43 -11.60
CA LEU A 118 -6.64 10.44 -10.16
C LEU A 118 -7.15 11.72 -9.53
N ALA A 119 -8.14 11.59 -8.65
CA ALA A 119 -8.64 12.74 -7.91
C ALA A 119 -7.62 13.19 -6.85
N ILE A 120 -7.05 14.38 -7.05
CA ILE A 120 -6.08 15.02 -6.17
C ILE A 120 -6.73 16.25 -5.55
N ASP A 121 -6.82 16.24 -4.22
CA ASP A 121 -7.33 17.35 -3.44
C ASP A 121 -6.18 18.29 -3.06
N LEU A 122 -6.22 19.52 -3.59
CA LEU A 122 -5.20 20.54 -3.38
C LEU A 122 -5.75 21.63 -2.44
N PRO A 123 -5.15 21.84 -1.26
CA PRO A 123 -5.48 22.98 -0.42
C PRO A 123 -5.02 24.27 -1.10
N ARG A 124 -5.86 25.31 -1.04
CA ARG A 124 -5.53 26.64 -1.54
C ARG A 124 -5.12 27.55 -0.37
N PRO A 125 -4.33 28.61 -0.63
CA PRO A 125 -3.93 29.58 0.40
C PRO A 125 -5.11 30.32 1.05
N ASP A 126 -6.25 30.42 0.36
CA ASP A 126 -7.48 31.06 0.83
C ASP A 126 -8.31 30.19 1.80
N GLY A 127 -7.79 29.03 2.20
CA GLY A 127 -8.50 28.04 3.03
C GLY A 127 -9.48 27.18 2.23
N GLY A 128 -9.67 27.45 0.94
CA GLY A 128 -10.44 26.63 0.03
C GLY A 128 -9.72 25.33 -0.37
N ARG A 129 -10.45 24.45 -1.04
CA ARG A 129 -9.91 23.20 -1.59
C ARG A 129 -10.25 23.12 -3.07
N GLN A 130 -9.34 22.55 -3.86
CA GLN A 130 -9.54 22.33 -5.27
C GLN A 130 -9.27 20.89 -5.63
N LEU A 131 -10.30 20.22 -6.14
CA LEU A 131 -10.18 18.88 -6.71
C LEU A 131 -9.75 18.97 -8.17
N LEU A 132 -8.67 18.29 -8.52
CA LEU A 132 -8.20 18.12 -9.90
C LEU A 132 -8.11 16.63 -10.22
N VAL A 133 -8.34 16.26 -11.48
CA VAL A 133 -8.30 14.86 -11.93
C VAL A 133 -7.37 14.71 -13.15
N PRO A 134 -6.04 14.90 -13.00
CA PRO A 134 -5.10 14.50 -14.04
C PRO A 134 -5.07 12.97 -14.16
N ASN A 135 -4.51 12.45 -15.25
CA ASN A 135 -4.40 11.01 -15.47
C ASN A 135 -2.95 10.54 -15.68
N ILE A 136 -2.72 9.27 -15.33
CA ILE A 136 -1.51 8.53 -15.68
C ILE A 136 -1.79 7.82 -17.00
N LYS A 137 -0.97 8.05 -18.03
CA LYS A 137 -1.15 7.47 -19.36
C LYS A 137 -0.63 6.04 -19.45
N GLY A 138 -1.26 5.21 -20.29
CA GLY A 138 -0.71 3.91 -20.72
C GLY A 138 -0.41 2.94 -19.57
N CYS A 139 -1.25 2.91 -18.55
CA CYS A 139 -1.03 2.14 -17.33
C CYS A 139 -0.95 0.62 -17.57
N GLU A 140 -1.50 0.11 -18.67
CA GLU A 140 -1.49 -1.31 -19.03
C GLU A 140 -0.07 -1.90 -19.19
N ASN A 141 0.89 -1.03 -19.52
CA ASN A 141 2.29 -1.37 -19.81
C ASN A 141 3.23 -1.11 -18.61
N LEU A 142 2.72 -0.58 -17.49
CA LEU A 142 3.52 -0.25 -16.33
C LEU A 142 3.51 -1.40 -15.32
N ASN A 143 4.67 -1.79 -14.83
CA ASN A 143 4.75 -2.55 -13.57
C ASN A 143 4.44 -1.64 -12.37
N PHE A 144 4.30 -2.20 -11.16
CA PHE A 144 3.92 -1.40 -9.99
C PHE A 144 4.93 -0.28 -9.65
N GLY A 145 6.23 -0.53 -9.74
CA GLY A 145 7.26 0.49 -9.50
C GLY A 145 7.16 1.67 -10.49
N GLN A 146 6.96 1.38 -11.77
CA GLN A 146 6.75 2.40 -12.82
C GLN A 146 5.44 3.15 -12.62
N PHE A 147 4.35 2.45 -12.31
CA PHE A 147 3.06 3.05 -11.99
C PHE A 147 3.17 4.00 -10.79
N TRP A 148 3.85 3.58 -9.71
CA TRP A 148 4.05 4.39 -8.53
C TRP A 148 4.90 5.64 -8.84
N ALA A 149 5.99 5.51 -9.60
CA ALA A 149 6.80 6.65 -10.03
C ALA A 149 6.00 7.64 -10.88
N ALA A 150 5.19 7.15 -11.83
CA ALA A 150 4.33 7.98 -12.67
C ALA A 150 3.24 8.68 -11.84
N TYR A 151 2.65 7.98 -10.87
CA TYR A 151 1.69 8.54 -9.91
C TYR A 151 2.31 9.71 -9.14
N GLU A 152 3.47 9.52 -8.53
CA GLU A 152 4.16 10.57 -7.76
C GLU A 152 4.60 11.75 -8.65
N ALA A 153 4.95 11.50 -9.91
CA ALA A 153 5.24 12.56 -10.87
C ALA A 153 4.01 13.44 -11.12
N VAL A 154 2.83 12.83 -11.35
CA VAL A 154 1.57 13.58 -11.54
C VAL A 154 1.18 14.35 -10.28
N VAL A 155 1.30 13.75 -9.08
CA VAL A 155 1.01 14.43 -7.82
C VAL A 155 1.95 15.60 -7.57
N ARG A 156 3.25 15.47 -7.86
CA ARG A 156 4.21 16.59 -7.76
C ARG A 156 3.87 17.70 -8.77
N LYS A 157 3.53 17.35 -10.02
CA LYS A 157 3.11 18.32 -11.05
C LYS A 157 1.85 19.08 -10.62
N ALA A 158 0.87 18.38 -10.03
CA ALA A 158 -0.36 18.94 -9.47
C ALA A 158 -0.08 19.92 -8.32
N ARG A 159 0.70 19.51 -7.32
CA ARG A 159 1.06 20.36 -6.17
C ARG A 159 1.90 21.58 -6.56
N ALA A 160 2.73 21.45 -7.60
CA ALA A 160 3.51 22.56 -8.15
C ALA A 160 2.68 23.51 -9.02
N GLY A 161 1.40 23.22 -9.28
CA GLY A 161 0.55 24.02 -10.17
C GLY A 161 0.98 23.98 -11.64
N LYS A 162 1.70 22.94 -12.05
CA LYS A 162 2.30 22.80 -13.39
C LYS A 162 1.50 21.89 -14.32
N LEU A 163 0.26 21.54 -13.98
CA LEU A 163 -0.58 20.70 -14.82
C LEU A 163 -0.98 21.42 -16.11
N GLU A 164 -0.96 20.67 -17.20
CA GLU A 164 -1.30 21.12 -18.54
C GLU A 164 -2.60 20.45 -19.01
N VAL A 165 -3.20 20.96 -20.09
CA VAL A 165 -4.47 20.40 -20.63
C VAL A 165 -4.33 18.93 -21.01
N SER A 166 -3.17 18.53 -21.55
CA SER A 166 -2.83 17.15 -21.92
C SER A 166 -2.90 16.17 -20.75
N ASP A 167 -2.63 16.63 -19.52
CA ASP A 167 -2.70 15.79 -18.31
C ASP A 167 -4.14 15.37 -17.98
N PHE A 168 -5.15 16.06 -18.50
CA PHE A 168 -6.57 15.76 -18.27
C PHE A 168 -7.24 15.02 -19.43
N GLN A 169 -6.66 15.09 -20.64
CA GLN A 169 -7.27 14.53 -21.85
C GLN A 169 -7.18 13.00 -21.89
N GLY A 170 -8.17 12.36 -22.51
CA GLY A 170 -8.15 10.92 -22.76
C GLY A 170 -8.21 10.03 -21.52
N THR A 171 -8.71 10.53 -20.38
CA THR A 171 -9.01 9.69 -19.20
C THR A 171 -10.03 8.61 -19.58
N THR A 172 -9.72 7.34 -19.31
CA THR A 172 -10.61 6.22 -19.64
C THR A 172 -11.35 5.67 -18.42
N ALA A 173 -10.77 5.80 -17.23
CA ALA A 173 -11.39 5.48 -15.95
C ALA A 173 -10.80 6.36 -14.85
N THR A 174 -11.57 6.66 -13.80
CA THR A 174 -11.12 7.52 -12.70
C THR A 174 -11.15 6.80 -11.36
N LEU A 175 -10.18 7.09 -10.49
CA LEU A 175 -10.20 6.72 -9.08
C LEU A 175 -10.36 7.98 -8.22
N THR A 176 -11.30 7.94 -7.27
CA THR A 176 -11.48 8.98 -6.26
C THR A 176 -11.49 8.38 -4.86
N ASN A 177 -10.77 9.02 -3.92
CA ASN A 177 -10.60 8.52 -2.56
C ASN A 177 -11.05 9.56 -1.51
N PRO A 178 -12.35 9.67 -1.23
CA PRO A 178 -12.85 10.44 -0.09
C PRO A 178 -12.63 9.74 1.26
N GLY A 179 -12.20 8.48 1.28
CA GLY A 179 -11.93 7.75 2.51
C GLY A 179 -10.91 8.41 3.44
N GLY A 180 -10.00 9.22 2.91
CA GLY A 180 -9.03 10.00 3.70
C GLY A 180 -9.65 11.01 4.68
N ILE A 181 -10.91 11.42 4.45
CA ILE A 181 -11.67 12.33 5.34
C ILE A 181 -12.79 11.61 6.11
N GLY A 182 -12.80 10.27 6.11
CA GLY A 182 -13.75 9.45 6.89
C GLY A 182 -15.02 9.05 6.15
N THR A 183 -15.17 9.38 4.87
CA THR A 183 -16.34 8.96 4.07
C THR A 183 -16.35 7.44 3.88
N SER A 184 -17.40 6.75 4.37
CA SER A 184 -17.50 5.28 4.32
C SER A 184 -17.67 4.73 2.91
N HIS A 185 -18.45 5.42 2.06
CA HIS A 185 -18.58 5.17 0.63
C HIS A 185 -19.09 6.44 -0.05
N SER A 186 -18.79 6.59 -1.34
CA SER A 186 -19.29 7.68 -2.16
C SER A 186 -19.89 7.14 -3.46
N VAL A 187 -20.88 7.83 -4.00
CA VAL A 187 -21.40 7.58 -5.34
C VAL A 187 -20.96 8.74 -6.24
N PRO A 188 -19.72 8.69 -6.76
CA PRO A 188 -19.18 9.78 -7.54
C PRO A 188 -19.93 9.94 -8.86
N ARG A 189 -20.01 11.19 -9.35
CA ARG A 189 -20.55 11.51 -10.66
C ARG A 189 -19.54 11.11 -11.74
N LEU A 190 -19.97 10.27 -12.67
CA LEU A 190 -19.16 9.89 -13.83
C LEU A 190 -19.08 11.07 -14.80
N MET A 191 -17.96 11.21 -15.48
CA MET A 191 -17.71 12.25 -16.48
C MET A 191 -17.86 11.67 -17.88
N ALA A 192 -18.29 12.49 -18.84
CA ALA A 192 -18.32 12.08 -20.24
C ALA A 192 -16.94 11.66 -20.75
N GLY A 193 -16.90 10.66 -21.64
CA GLY A 193 -15.67 10.14 -22.24
C GLY A 193 -14.97 9.02 -21.47
N GLN A 194 -15.51 8.60 -20.32
CA GLN A 194 -15.02 7.44 -19.56
C GLN A 194 -16.19 6.53 -19.14
N GLY A 195 -15.92 5.23 -19.00
CA GLY A 195 -16.95 4.23 -18.66
C GLY A 195 -17.25 4.13 -17.18
N LEU A 196 -16.27 4.40 -16.31
CA LEU A 196 -16.43 4.24 -14.87
C LEU A 196 -15.58 5.20 -14.04
N ILE A 197 -16.08 5.41 -12.82
CA ILE A 197 -15.35 6.03 -11.72
C ILE A 197 -15.44 5.13 -10.49
N LEU A 198 -14.28 4.79 -9.92
CA LEU A 198 -14.13 4.00 -8.71
C LEU A 198 -14.05 4.94 -7.50
N GLY A 199 -15.00 4.81 -6.57
CA GLY A 199 -14.95 5.44 -5.26
C GLY A 199 -14.30 4.52 -4.23
N VAL A 200 -13.39 5.08 -3.44
CA VAL A 200 -12.70 4.38 -2.34
C VAL A 200 -13.14 4.99 -1.01
N GLY A 201 -13.81 4.18 -0.20
CA GLY A 201 -14.23 4.54 1.16
C GLY A 201 -13.09 4.53 2.18
N SER A 202 -13.38 4.98 3.39
CA SER A 202 -12.46 4.90 4.52
C SER A 202 -12.06 3.46 4.82
N ILE A 203 -10.86 3.27 5.35
CA ILE A 203 -10.38 1.98 5.83
C ILE A 203 -10.58 1.94 7.33
N ASP A 204 -11.62 1.25 7.77
CA ASP A 204 -11.99 1.19 9.18
C ASP A 204 -12.55 -0.18 9.57
N TYR A 205 -12.70 -0.43 10.87
CA TYR A 205 -13.43 -1.61 11.32
C TYR A 205 -14.92 -1.50 10.95
N PRO A 206 -15.59 -2.63 10.69
CA PRO A 206 -17.04 -2.65 10.55
C PRO A 206 -17.72 -1.95 11.74
N PRO A 207 -18.83 -1.21 11.52
CA PRO A 207 -19.46 -0.38 12.55
C PRO A 207 -19.71 -1.11 13.88
N GLU A 208 -20.14 -2.37 13.82
CA GLU A 208 -20.39 -3.25 14.97
C GLU A 208 -19.15 -3.54 15.84
N PHE A 209 -17.94 -3.34 15.32
CA PHE A 209 -16.68 -3.50 16.05
C PHE A 209 -16.00 -2.17 16.42
N GLN A 210 -16.54 -1.03 15.98
CA GLN A 210 -15.98 0.27 16.33
C GLN A 210 -16.11 0.52 17.85
N GLY A 211 -15.00 0.93 18.48
CA GLY A 211 -14.92 1.09 19.94
C GLY A 211 -14.60 -0.20 20.71
N SER A 212 -14.52 -1.36 20.05
CA SER A 212 -13.98 -2.58 20.68
C SER A 212 -12.51 -2.39 21.06
N SER A 213 -12.09 -3.03 22.16
CA SER A 213 -10.67 -3.05 22.53
C SER A 213 -9.85 -3.75 21.45
N GLN A 214 -8.63 -3.25 21.20
CA GLN A 214 -7.77 -3.82 20.14
C GLN A 214 -7.48 -5.30 20.38
N ARG A 215 -7.30 -5.72 21.64
CA ARG A 215 -7.15 -7.13 22.00
C ARG A 215 -8.33 -7.99 21.54
N ARG A 216 -9.57 -7.55 21.80
CA ARG A 216 -10.78 -8.29 21.37
C ARG A 216 -10.84 -8.41 19.84
N ILE A 217 -10.52 -7.34 19.12
CA ILE A 217 -10.49 -7.33 17.65
C ILE A 217 -9.48 -8.36 17.12
N THR A 218 -8.27 -8.37 17.70
CA THR A 218 -7.21 -9.29 17.34
C THR A 218 -7.58 -10.75 17.64
N ASP A 219 -8.12 -11.01 18.83
CA ASP A 219 -8.52 -12.37 19.26
C ASP A 219 -9.66 -12.91 18.38
N ALA A 220 -10.60 -12.03 17.99
CA ALA A 220 -11.71 -12.37 17.10
C ALA A 220 -11.32 -12.44 15.61
N GLY A 221 -10.08 -12.08 15.24
CA GLY A 221 -9.64 -12.09 13.85
C GLY A 221 -10.39 -11.09 12.95
N VAL A 222 -10.74 -9.92 13.48
CA VAL A 222 -11.53 -8.92 12.73
C VAL A 222 -10.62 -8.01 11.91
N SER A 223 -10.89 -7.93 10.60
CA SER A 223 -10.17 -7.04 9.67
C SER A 223 -10.85 -5.69 9.56
N LYS A 224 -10.05 -4.63 9.35
CA LYS A 224 -10.56 -3.40 8.73
C LYS A 224 -11.05 -3.70 7.31
N VAL A 225 -12.04 -2.95 6.85
CA VAL A 225 -12.63 -3.04 5.52
C VAL A 225 -12.59 -1.68 4.83
N THR A 226 -12.67 -1.69 3.51
CA THR A 226 -12.99 -0.51 2.71
C THR A 226 -14.16 -0.83 1.80
N THR A 227 -15.02 0.16 1.57
CA THR A 227 -16.10 0.05 0.59
C THR A 227 -15.60 0.57 -0.75
N LEU A 228 -15.67 -0.28 -1.77
CA LEU A 228 -15.42 0.12 -3.16
C LEU A 228 -16.75 0.31 -3.88
N THR A 229 -16.91 1.46 -4.53
CA THR A 229 -18.06 1.77 -5.36
C THR A 229 -17.61 1.93 -6.81
N SER A 230 -18.34 1.31 -7.73
CA SER A 230 -18.13 1.44 -9.17
C SER A 230 -19.35 2.12 -9.75
N THR A 231 -19.25 3.42 -10.04
CA THR A 231 -20.29 4.14 -10.80
C THR A 231 -19.92 4.08 -12.28
N TYR A 232 -20.81 3.54 -13.10
CA TYR A 232 -20.56 3.26 -14.51
C TYR A 232 -21.72 3.72 -15.39
N ASP A 233 -21.42 3.96 -16.68
CA ASP A 233 -22.43 4.26 -17.69
C ASP A 233 -23.23 3.00 -18.03
N HIS A 234 -24.49 2.96 -17.63
CA HIS A 234 -25.32 1.77 -17.75
C HIS A 234 -25.78 1.49 -19.19
N ARG A 235 -25.54 2.42 -20.13
CA ARG A 235 -25.79 2.19 -21.56
C ARG A 235 -24.83 1.18 -22.17
N ILE A 236 -23.58 1.16 -21.69
CA ILE A 236 -22.50 0.33 -22.24
C ILE A 236 -21.98 -0.73 -21.27
N ILE A 237 -22.13 -0.51 -19.96
CA ILE A 237 -21.64 -1.43 -18.92
C ILE A 237 -22.83 -2.03 -18.18
N GLN A 238 -22.84 -3.35 -18.07
CA GLN A 238 -23.85 -4.12 -17.35
C GLN A 238 -23.47 -4.30 -15.88
N GLY A 239 -24.47 -4.43 -15.00
CA GLY A 239 -24.23 -4.62 -13.56
C GLY A 239 -23.41 -5.86 -13.23
N ALA A 240 -23.54 -6.93 -14.01
CA ALA A 240 -22.71 -8.13 -13.87
C ALA A 240 -21.23 -7.84 -14.14
N GLN A 241 -20.90 -7.02 -15.16
CA GLN A 241 -19.52 -6.65 -15.50
C GLN A 241 -18.90 -5.78 -14.39
N SER A 242 -19.66 -4.80 -13.88
CA SER A 242 -19.23 -3.97 -12.75
C SER A 242 -19.03 -4.78 -11.47
N GLY A 243 -19.92 -5.74 -11.20
CA GLY A 243 -19.80 -6.68 -10.08
C GLY A 243 -18.58 -7.60 -10.19
N GLU A 244 -18.28 -8.11 -11.39
CA GLU A 244 -17.08 -8.91 -11.65
C GLU A 244 -15.80 -8.06 -11.52
N PHE A 245 -15.80 -6.83 -12.03
CA PHE A 245 -14.68 -5.90 -11.87
C PHE A 245 -14.32 -5.65 -10.41
N LEU A 246 -15.32 -5.36 -9.56
CA LEU A 246 -15.10 -5.24 -8.12
C LEU A 246 -14.65 -6.56 -7.48
N LYS A 247 -15.01 -7.71 -8.05
CA LYS A 247 -14.60 -9.04 -7.55
C LYS A 247 -13.12 -9.24 -7.82
N VAL A 248 -12.69 -8.91 -9.02
CA VAL A 248 -11.28 -8.97 -9.41
C VAL A 248 -10.43 -8.05 -8.53
N ILE A 249 -10.87 -6.81 -8.26
CA ILE A 249 -10.14 -5.92 -7.33
C ILE A 249 -10.04 -6.55 -5.93
N HIS A 250 -11.14 -7.09 -5.40
CA HIS A 250 -11.14 -7.79 -4.11
C HIS A 250 -10.11 -8.94 -4.11
N GLU A 251 -10.13 -9.79 -5.13
CA GLU A 251 -9.20 -10.91 -5.25
C GLU A 251 -7.74 -10.48 -5.31
N LEU A 252 -7.44 -9.43 -6.08
CA LEU A 252 -6.09 -8.85 -6.18
C LEU A 252 -5.62 -8.33 -4.81
N LEU A 253 -6.49 -7.62 -4.07
CA LEU A 253 -6.17 -7.12 -2.72
C LEU A 253 -6.04 -8.24 -1.67
N LEU A 254 -6.54 -9.45 -1.96
CA LEU A 254 -6.25 -10.66 -1.19
C LEU A 254 -5.01 -11.42 -1.69
N GLY A 255 -4.26 -10.85 -2.62
CA GLY A 255 -3.03 -11.42 -3.15
C GLY A 255 -3.21 -12.53 -4.18
N LYS A 256 -4.44 -12.75 -4.68
CA LYS A 256 -4.64 -13.66 -5.81
C LYS A 256 -3.94 -13.11 -7.06
N HIS A 257 -3.75 -13.99 -8.05
CA HIS A 257 -3.15 -13.65 -9.34
C HIS A 257 -1.73 -13.11 -9.25
N GLY A 258 -0.99 -13.46 -8.18
CA GLY A 258 0.39 -13.01 -7.97
C GLY A 258 0.52 -11.50 -7.67
N PHE A 259 -0.55 -10.82 -7.27
CA PHE A 259 -0.59 -9.36 -7.17
C PHE A 259 0.52 -8.77 -6.28
N TYR A 260 0.69 -9.31 -5.07
CA TYR A 260 1.74 -8.85 -4.17
C TYR A 260 3.14 -9.37 -4.54
N ASP A 261 3.24 -10.52 -5.22
CA ASP A 261 4.52 -11.02 -5.72
C ASP A 261 5.10 -10.06 -6.76
N GLU A 262 4.27 -9.61 -7.70
CA GLU A 262 4.63 -8.64 -8.72
C GLU A 262 5.00 -7.28 -8.10
N ILE A 263 4.22 -6.81 -7.12
CA ILE A 263 4.54 -5.57 -6.39
C ILE A 263 5.91 -5.68 -5.73
N PHE A 264 6.16 -6.77 -5.00
CA PHE A 264 7.42 -6.96 -4.28
C PHE A 264 8.60 -7.08 -5.25
N ALA A 265 8.43 -7.83 -6.34
CA ALA A 265 9.44 -7.95 -7.39
C ALA A 265 9.76 -6.61 -8.05
N SER A 266 8.73 -5.81 -8.38
CA SER A 266 8.92 -4.49 -9.01
C SER A 266 9.66 -3.49 -8.11
N LEU A 267 9.54 -3.66 -6.79
CA LEU A 267 10.22 -2.85 -5.78
C LEU A 267 11.53 -3.47 -5.28
N ARG A 268 11.96 -4.59 -5.88
CA ARG A 268 13.15 -5.34 -5.48
C ARG A 268 13.15 -5.74 -3.99
N ILE A 269 11.97 -6.02 -3.42
CA ILE A 269 11.87 -6.52 -2.05
C ILE A 269 12.33 -7.99 -2.03
N PRO A 270 13.35 -8.36 -1.26
CA PRO A 270 13.96 -9.68 -1.34
C PRO A 270 13.13 -10.78 -0.66
N TYR A 271 12.08 -10.42 0.09
CA TYR A 271 11.26 -11.36 0.84
C TYR A 271 9.97 -11.70 0.09
N ALA A 272 9.44 -12.89 0.33
CA ALA A 272 8.10 -13.24 -0.12
C ALA A 272 7.01 -12.42 0.60
N PRO A 273 5.92 -12.03 -0.10
CA PRO A 273 4.77 -11.39 0.50
C PRO A 273 4.04 -12.31 1.48
N ILE A 274 3.34 -11.73 2.46
CA ILE A 274 2.40 -12.47 3.33
C ILE A 274 1.28 -13.05 2.45
N ARG A 275 0.78 -14.25 2.80
CA ARG A 275 -0.34 -14.88 2.09
C ARG A 275 -1.65 -14.73 2.86
N TRP A 276 -2.75 -14.57 2.11
CA TRP A 276 -4.08 -14.67 2.68
C TRP A 276 -4.35 -16.11 3.12
N ALA A 277 -4.76 -16.29 4.36
CA ALA A 277 -5.16 -17.58 4.92
C ALA A 277 -6.37 -17.40 5.83
N GLN A 278 -7.12 -18.47 6.07
CA GLN A 278 -8.18 -18.47 7.07
C GLN A 278 -7.58 -18.44 8.47
N ASP A 279 -8.21 -17.74 9.42
CA ASP A 279 -7.78 -17.82 10.81
C ASP A 279 -8.05 -19.23 11.37
N VAL A 280 -7.07 -19.77 12.09
CA VAL A 280 -7.14 -21.06 12.74
C VAL A 280 -7.26 -20.83 14.24
N SER A 281 -8.40 -21.15 14.84
CA SER A 281 -8.57 -21.02 16.31
C SER A 281 -7.52 -21.85 17.05
N ALA A 282 -6.91 -21.25 18.08
CA ALA A 282 -5.79 -21.82 18.85
C ALA A 282 -6.22 -22.92 19.83
N GLU A 283 -7.52 -23.08 20.11
CA GLU A 283 -8.04 -23.90 21.21
C GLU A 283 -8.82 -25.14 20.74
N ARG A 284 -8.24 -25.93 19.82
CA ARG A 284 -8.77 -27.27 19.54
C ARG A 284 -8.04 -28.30 20.40
N PRO A 285 -8.75 -29.12 21.21
CA PRO A 285 -8.13 -30.21 21.96
C PRO A 285 -7.26 -31.09 21.05
N GLY A 286 -6.02 -31.38 21.47
CA GLY A 286 -5.07 -32.22 20.72
C GLY A 286 -4.19 -31.48 19.71
N GLN A 287 -4.29 -30.16 19.55
CA GLN A 287 -3.37 -29.38 18.72
C GLN A 287 -2.21 -28.77 19.51
N ILE A 288 -1.03 -28.68 18.87
CA ILE A 288 0.10 -27.93 19.40
C ILE A 288 -0.31 -26.46 19.56
N PRO A 289 -0.17 -25.86 20.77
CA PRO A 289 -0.50 -24.45 21.01
C PRO A 289 0.28 -23.51 20.08
N LYS A 290 -0.33 -22.40 19.67
CA LYS A 290 0.33 -21.42 18.79
C LYS A 290 1.64 -20.88 19.38
N SER A 291 1.73 -20.70 20.71
CA SER A 291 2.98 -20.30 21.38
C SER A 291 4.14 -21.27 21.10
N ALA A 292 3.92 -22.58 21.16
CA ALA A 292 4.94 -23.57 20.82
C ALA A 292 5.35 -23.49 19.34
N ARG A 293 4.41 -23.18 18.45
CA ARG A 293 4.70 -22.95 17.02
C ARG A 293 5.53 -21.68 16.79
N VAL A 294 5.32 -20.64 17.58
CA VAL A 294 6.16 -19.43 17.57
C VAL A 294 7.58 -19.73 18.05
N PHE A 295 7.77 -20.54 19.09
CA PHE A 295 9.11 -20.99 19.48
C PHE A 295 9.81 -21.79 18.38
N SER A 296 9.09 -22.69 17.71
CA SER A 296 9.57 -23.43 16.54
C SER A 296 9.99 -22.48 15.40
N LEU A 297 9.20 -21.44 15.12
CA LEU A 297 9.53 -20.41 14.14
C LEU A 297 10.80 -19.65 14.49
N ILE A 298 10.95 -19.21 15.76
CA ILE A 298 12.17 -18.54 16.24
C ILE A 298 13.40 -19.44 16.04
N ALA A 299 13.30 -20.72 16.44
CA ALA A 299 14.37 -21.68 16.25
C ALA A 299 14.73 -21.88 14.77
N ALA A 300 13.73 -21.97 13.90
CA ALA A 300 13.94 -22.10 12.46
C ALA A 300 14.69 -20.90 11.87
N TYR A 301 14.34 -19.67 12.25
CA TYR A 301 15.08 -18.47 11.80
C TYR A 301 16.52 -18.42 12.32
N ARG A 302 16.77 -18.84 13.57
CA ARG A 302 18.13 -18.95 14.13
C ARG A 302 18.98 -19.97 13.36
N GLN A 303 18.37 -21.06 12.92
CA GLN A 303 19.05 -22.14 12.20
C GLN A 303 19.24 -21.85 10.72
N PHE A 304 18.18 -21.41 10.02
CA PHE A 304 18.10 -21.34 8.57
C PHE A 304 17.97 -19.92 8.01
N GLY A 305 17.89 -18.90 8.85
CA GLY A 305 17.66 -17.52 8.40
C GLY A 305 18.68 -17.01 7.38
N HIS A 306 19.93 -17.48 7.46
CA HIS A 306 20.99 -17.20 6.51
C HIS A 306 20.65 -17.60 5.06
N LEU A 307 19.83 -18.64 4.85
CA LEU A 307 19.37 -19.05 3.52
C LEU A 307 18.40 -18.05 2.87
N MET A 308 17.77 -17.19 3.68
CA MET A 308 16.90 -16.10 3.22
C MET A 308 17.55 -14.72 3.31
N ALA A 309 18.79 -14.61 3.80
CA ALA A 309 19.51 -13.35 3.86
C ALA A 309 19.82 -12.82 2.46
N ASP A 310 19.69 -11.51 2.24
CA ASP A 310 19.91 -10.83 0.97
C ASP A 310 21.38 -10.45 0.79
N ILE A 311 22.22 -11.45 0.54
CA ILE A 311 23.68 -11.34 0.53
C ILE A 311 24.31 -11.25 -0.88
N ASP A 312 23.50 -11.38 -1.93
CA ASP A 312 23.99 -11.37 -3.32
C ASP A 312 23.77 -9.98 -3.94
N PRO A 313 24.83 -9.21 -4.25
CA PRO A 313 24.70 -7.89 -4.85
C PRO A 313 24.44 -7.92 -6.37
N LEU A 314 24.58 -9.07 -7.04
CA LEU A 314 24.52 -9.16 -8.50
C LEU A 314 23.10 -9.43 -9.01
N GLU A 315 22.42 -10.40 -8.41
CA GLU A 315 21.12 -10.86 -8.87
C GLU A 315 20.02 -10.62 -7.84
N TYR A 316 18.95 -9.95 -8.30
CA TYR A 316 17.72 -9.92 -7.53
C TYR A 316 17.03 -11.27 -7.59
N ARG A 317 16.86 -11.89 -6.43
CA ARG A 317 16.03 -13.08 -6.25
C ARG A 317 15.10 -12.87 -5.07
N GLN A 318 13.80 -13.11 -5.29
CA GLN A 318 12.87 -13.21 -4.17
C GLN A 318 13.19 -14.48 -3.39
N ARG A 319 13.74 -14.33 -2.19
CA ARG A 319 14.16 -15.41 -1.32
C ARG A 319 12.99 -15.89 -0.47
N SER A 320 12.88 -17.22 -0.36
CA SER A 320 11.89 -17.90 0.47
C SER A 320 12.47 -19.23 0.90
N HIS A 321 12.14 -19.66 2.12
CA HIS A 321 12.50 -20.97 2.65
C HIS A 321 11.27 -21.54 3.37
N PRO A 322 10.82 -22.78 3.07
CA PRO A 322 9.59 -23.34 3.63
C PRO A 322 9.53 -23.24 5.16
N GLU A 323 10.62 -23.61 5.85
CA GLU A 323 10.69 -23.60 7.33
C GLU A 323 10.66 -22.20 7.95
N LEU A 324 10.79 -21.14 7.16
CA LEU A 324 10.72 -19.75 7.61
C LEU A 324 9.37 -19.09 7.29
N THR A 325 8.44 -19.83 6.69
CA THR A 325 7.08 -19.37 6.37
C THR A 325 6.14 -19.55 7.55
N LEU A 326 5.15 -18.67 7.70
CA LEU A 326 4.15 -18.80 8.77
C LEU A 326 3.32 -20.07 8.60
N GLU A 327 3.01 -20.40 7.35
CA GLU A 327 2.18 -21.51 6.94
C GLU A 327 2.78 -22.86 7.36
N TYR A 328 4.10 -23.02 7.25
CA TYR A 328 4.81 -24.22 7.71
C TYR A 328 4.63 -24.46 9.21
N HIS A 329 4.59 -23.39 10.01
CA HIS A 329 4.33 -23.45 11.45
C HIS A 329 2.84 -23.36 11.79
N GLY A 330 1.93 -23.49 10.82
CA GLY A 330 0.48 -23.41 11.06
C GLY A 330 0.05 -22.09 11.70
N LEU A 331 0.75 -21.01 11.39
CA LEU A 331 0.44 -19.63 11.75
C LEU A 331 -0.06 -18.89 10.51
N THR A 332 -0.79 -17.80 10.72
CA THR A 332 -1.39 -17.04 9.60
C THR A 332 -1.23 -15.53 9.80
N LEU A 333 -1.64 -14.74 8.82
CA LEU A 333 -1.63 -13.27 8.95
C LEU A 333 -2.47 -12.73 10.13
N TRP A 334 -3.43 -13.53 10.61
CA TRP A 334 -4.31 -13.17 11.73
C TRP A 334 -3.59 -13.27 13.08
N ASP A 335 -2.46 -13.97 13.11
CA ASP A 335 -1.62 -14.12 14.30
C ASP A 335 -0.63 -12.98 14.46
N LEU A 336 -0.39 -12.17 13.42
CA LEU A 336 0.63 -11.11 13.43
C LEU A 336 0.47 -10.14 14.61
N ASP A 337 -0.77 -9.77 14.91
CA ASP A 337 -1.06 -8.79 15.96
C ASP A 337 -1.39 -9.46 17.30
N ARG A 338 -1.35 -10.80 17.37
CA ARG A 338 -1.52 -11.57 18.61
C ARG A 338 -0.22 -11.58 19.40
N GLU A 339 -0.40 -11.63 20.70
CA GLU A 339 0.64 -11.60 21.71
C GLU A 339 1.05 -13.02 22.12
N PHE A 340 2.35 -13.28 22.12
CA PHE A 340 2.93 -14.56 22.49
C PHE A 340 4.05 -14.37 23.53
N PRO A 341 4.15 -15.25 24.54
CA PRO A 341 5.29 -15.24 25.43
C PRO A 341 6.54 -15.61 24.64
N VAL A 342 7.56 -14.76 24.72
CA VAL A 342 8.89 -15.05 24.23
C VAL A 342 9.75 -15.36 25.44
N GLY A 343 10.52 -16.45 25.38
CA GLY A 343 11.47 -16.81 26.46
C GLY A 343 12.61 -15.80 26.50
N ASN A 344 13.84 -16.24 26.22
CA ASN A 344 14.95 -15.33 25.98
C ASN A 344 15.07 -15.05 24.46
N PHE A 345 14.61 -13.86 24.06
CA PHE A 345 14.58 -13.44 22.66
C PHE A 345 14.66 -11.93 22.54
N GLY A 346 15.53 -11.40 21.67
CA GLY A 346 15.49 -9.98 21.33
C GLY A 346 15.92 -9.01 22.45
N GLY A 347 16.56 -9.52 23.52
CA GLY A 347 16.80 -8.76 24.76
C GLY A 347 15.62 -8.73 25.74
N HIS A 348 14.51 -9.39 25.40
CA HIS A 348 13.38 -9.63 26.29
C HIS A 348 13.55 -10.98 27.01
N ASP A 349 13.19 -11.05 28.29
CA ASP A 349 13.25 -12.27 29.11
C ASP A 349 11.90 -12.55 29.78
N GLY A 350 11.17 -13.54 29.24
CA GLY A 350 9.86 -13.93 29.75
C GLY A 350 8.73 -12.92 29.48
N GLU A 351 8.98 -11.95 28.60
CA GLU A 351 7.99 -10.94 28.21
C GLU A 351 7.06 -11.45 27.10
N ILE A 352 6.04 -10.66 26.80
CA ILE A 352 5.06 -10.94 25.75
C ILE A 352 5.34 -10.00 24.58
N MET A 353 5.39 -10.54 23.37
CA MET A 353 5.59 -9.77 22.15
C MET A 353 4.53 -10.11 21.11
N THR A 354 4.22 -9.17 20.21
CA THR A 354 3.38 -9.50 19.05
C THR A 354 4.17 -10.37 18.06
N LEU A 355 3.51 -11.29 17.35
CA LEU A 355 4.20 -12.08 16.32
C LEU A 355 4.81 -11.19 15.23
N ARG A 356 4.21 -10.03 14.95
CA ARG A 356 4.73 -9.03 14.03
C ARG A 356 6.10 -8.52 14.48
N ASP A 357 6.24 -8.16 15.75
CA ASP A 357 7.50 -7.66 16.30
C ASP A 357 8.55 -8.78 16.35
N ILE A 358 8.15 -10.00 16.71
CA ILE A 358 9.02 -11.19 16.66
C ILE A 358 9.57 -11.38 15.24
N LEU A 359 8.71 -11.41 14.22
CA LEU A 359 9.13 -11.55 12.82
C LEU A 359 10.01 -10.38 12.34
N ALA A 360 9.70 -9.16 12.77
CA ALA A 360 10.50 -7.98 12.42
C ALA A 360 11.92 -8.09 12.97
N THR A 361 12.07 -8.55 14.22
CA THR A 361 13.37 -8.84 14.85
C THR A 361 14.07 -9.98 14.12
N LEU A 362 13.43 -11.13 13.92
CA LEU A 362 14.03 -12.29 13.23
C LEU A 362 14.54 -11.94 11.83
N ARG A 363 13.71 -11.28 11.01
CA ARG A 363 14.11 -10.84 9.67
C ARG A 363 15.19 -9.77 9.72
N GLY A 364 15.12 -8.88 10.72
CA GLY A 364 16.11 -7.83 10.97
C GLY A 364 17.49 -8.37 11.33
N SER A 365 17.53 -9.48 12.06
CA SER A 365 18.76 -10.11 12.55
C SER A 365 19.35 -11.12 11.58
N TYR A 366 18.52 -11.96 10.96
CA TYR A 366 19.00 -13.15 10.24
C TYR A 366 18.82 -13.10 8.72
N CYS A 367 18.02 -12.16 8.20
CA CYS A 367 17.62 -12.18 6.79
C CYS A 367 17.94 -10.88 6.04
N ARG A 368 18.82 -10.02 6.55
CA ARG A 368 19.20 -8.76 5.87
C ARG A 368 20.40 -9.01 4.96
N SER A 369 21.28 -8.03 4.82
CA SER A 369 22.52 -8.10 4.06
C SER A 369 23.63 -8.91 4.74
N ILE A 370 23.31 -9.64 5.81
CA ILE A 370 24.24 -10.48 6.57
C ILE A 370 23.54 -11.81 6.83
N GLY A 371 24.14 -12.90 6.38
CA GLY A 371 23.76 -14.27 6.75
C GLY A 371 24.57 -14.71 7.96
N ILE A 372 23.91 -15.22 8.99
CA ILE A 372 24.55 -15.61 10.26
C ILE A 372 24.36 -17.11 10.46
N GLU A 373 25.47 -17.84 10.52
CA GLU A 373 25.51 -19.27 10.79
C GLU A 373 26.28 -19.53 12.08
N TYR A 374 25.57 -19.99 13.11
CA TYR A 374 26.18 -20.21 14.43
C TYR A 374 25.59 -21.38 15.20
N MET A 375 24.44 -21.90 14.79
CA MET A 375 23.76 -23.00 15.49
C MET A 375 24.55 -24.33 15.46
N HIS A 376 25.56 -24.44 14.60
CA HIS A 376 26.50 -25.56 14.56
C HIS A 376 27.52 -25.55 15.72
N ILE A 377 27.70 -24.43 16.41
CA ILE A 377 28.59 -24.31 17.58
C ILE A 377 28.01 -25.15 18.72
N GLN A 378 28.81 -26.02 19.34
CA GLN A 378 28.35 -26.91 20.41
C GLN A 378 28.18 -26.19 21.76
N ASP A 379 29.05 -25.21 22.04
CA ASP A 379 29.05 -24.42 23.27
C ASP A 379 27.82 -23.48 23.34
N ASN A 380 27.04 -23.64 24.41
CA ASN A 380 25.83 -22.85 24.61
C ASN A 380 26.12 -21.38 24.96
N GLU A 381 27.21 -21.11 25.68
CA GLU A 381 27.58 -19.74 26.06
C GLU A 381 27.94 -18.92 24.81
N GLN A 382 28.67 -19.53 23.88
CA GLN A 382 29.01 -18.91 22.60
C GLN A 382 27.76 -18.65 21.74
N ARG A 383 26.84 -19.61 21.64
CA ARG A 383 25.56 -19.39 20.92
C ARG A 383 24.75 -18.26 21.55
N ALA A 384 24.64 -18.22 22.87
CA ALA A 384 23.93 -17.17 23.60
C ALA A 384 24.61 -15.79 23.41
N TRP A 385 25.95 -15.75 23.37
CA TRP A 385 26.71 -14.53 23.12
C TRP A 385 26.43 -13.92 21.75
N ILE A 386 26.31 -14.78 20.71
CA ILE A 386 25.95 -14.36 19.35
C ILE A 386 24.50 -13.87 19.35
N GLN A 387 23.56 -14.66 19.87
CA GLN A 387 22.13 -14.31 19.94
C GLN A 387 21.92 -12.93 20.55
N LYS A 388 22.55 -12.65 21.70
CA LYS A 388 22.44 -11.37 22.40
C LYS A 388 22.93 -10.16 21.58
N ARG A 389 23.83 -10.36 20.62
CA ARG A 389 24.37 -9.28 19.78
C ARG A 389 23.61 -9.08 18.48
N VAL A 390 23.02 -10.15 17.94
CA VAL A 390 22.39 -10.14 16.63
C VAL A 390 20.88 -9.91 16.73
N GLU A 391 20.23 -10.45 17.77
CA GLU A 391 18.81 -10.25 18.07
C GLU A 391 18.60 -8.94 18.83
N VAL A 392 19.01 -7.82 18.22
CA VAL A 392 18.80 -6.48 18.78
C VAL A 392 18.09 -5.60 17.77
N ALA A 393 17.35 -4.62 18.26
CA ALA A 393 16.72 -3.62 17.39
C ALA A 393 17.80 -2.89 16.58
N HIS A 394 17.58 -2.78 15.28
CA HIS A 394 18.51 -2.05 14.40
C HIS A 394 18.53 -0.56 14.75
N ALA A 395 19.69 -0.05 15.13
CA ALA A 395 19.94 1.37 15.27
C ALA A 395 20.52 1.93 13.95
N PRO A 396 19.93 2.99 13.37
CA PRO A 396 20.53 3.66 12.22
C PRO A 396 21.85 4.31 12.64
N TRP A 397 22.85 4.28 11.76
CA TRP A 397 24.11 4.95 12.03
C TRP A 397 23.94 6.47 11.95
N PRO A 398 24.72 7.24 12.75
CA PRO A 398 24.77 8.69 12.61
C PRO A 398 25.20 9.11 11.20
N ARG A 399 24.75 10.29 10.76
CA ARG A 399 25.08 10.84 9.44
C ARG A 399 26.60 10.90 9.20
N ASP A 400 27.37 11.28 10.21
CA ASP A 400 28.82 11.42 10.10
C ASP A 400 29.51 10.08 9.84
N GLU A 401 28.97 9.00 10.40
CA GLU A 401 29.49 7.66 10.14
C GLU A 401 29.15 7.19 8.72
N HIS A 402 27.95 7.49 8.23
CA HIS A 402 27.61 7.25 6.81
C HIS A 402 28.53 8.01 5.86
N LEU A 403 28.86 9.28 6.17
CA LEU A 403 29.79 10.06 5.37
C LEU A 403 31.21 9.47 5.41
N ARG A 404 31.67 9.04 6.59
CA ARG A 404 32.97 8.39 6.74
C ARG A 404 33.07 7.10 5.91
N ILE A 405 32.02 6.29 5.88
CA ILE A 405 31.96 5.07 5.05
C ILE A 405 31.96 5.46 3.56
N LEU A 406 31.17 6.46 3.16
CA LEU A 406 31.14 6.95 1.78
C LEU A 406 32.50 7.49 1.33
N ASP A 407 33.21 8.23 2.19
CA ASP A 407 34.55 8.73 1.89
C ASP A 407 35.53 7.59 1.64
N ARG A 408 35.46 6.50 2.43
CA ARG A 408 36.28 5.29 2.19
C ARG A 408 35.93 4.58 0.89
N LEU A 409 34.66 4.52 0.52
CA LEU A 409 34.24 3.98 -0.78
C LEU A 409 34.75 4.85 -1.94
N ASN A 410 34.67 6.17 -1.81
CA ASN A 410 35.20 7.10 -2.80
C ASN A 410 36.72 6.96 -2.95
N GLU A 411 37.47 6.84 -1.84
CA GLU A 411 38.91 6.61 -1.87
C GLU A 411 39.26 5.32 -2.63
N ALA A 412 38.53 4.22 -2.37
CA ALA A 412 38.73 2.95 -3.05
C ALA A 412 38.47 3.05 -4.57
N GLU A 413 37.33 3.64 -4.96
CA GLU A 413 36.93 3.83 -6.36
C GLU A 413 37.93 4.71 -7.13
N ILE A 414 38.36 5.83 -6.53
CA ILE A 414 39.32 6.76 -7.14
C ILE A 414 40.66 6.07 -7.34
N PHE A 415 41.10 5.28 -6.35
CA PHE A 415 42.36 4.55 -6.43
C PHE A 415 42.33 3.47 -7.52
N GLU A 416 41.25 2.69 -7.63
CA GLU A 416 41.06 1.72 -8.72
C GLU A 416 41.06 2.41 -10.09
N THR A 417 40.28 3.49 -10.25
CA THR A 417 40.24 4.26 -11.50
C THR A 417 41.62 4.79 -11.88
N PHE A 418 42.39 5.28 -10.91
CA PHE A 418 43.76 5.74 -11.11
C PHE A 418 44.69 4.61 -11.57
N LEU A 419 44.63 3.44 -10.92
CA LEU A 419 45.46 2.28 -11.28
C LEU A 419 45.17 1.80 -12.70
N GLN A 420 43.90 1.68 -13.07
CA GLN A 420 43.46 1.28 -14.42
C GLN A 420 43.91 2.28 -15.49
N THR A 421 43.91 3.57 -15.15
CA THR A 421 44.31 4.63 -16.10
C THR A 421 45.82 4.76 -16.26
N LYS A 422 46.58 4.65 -15.16
CA LYS A 422 48.03 4.95 -15.15
C LYS A 422 48.93 3.77 -15.44
N PHE A 423 48.50 2.54 -15.13
CA PHE A 423 49.36 1.37 -15.21
C PHE A 423 48.76 0.28 -16.11
N VAL A 424 49.53 -0.16 -17.10
CA VAL A 424 49.14 -1.24 -18.01
C VAL A 424 49.29 -2.59 -17.30
N GLY A 425 48.31 -3.50 -17.46
CA GLY A 425 48.36 -4.86 -16.92
C GLY A 425 47.77 -5.05 -15.51
N GLN A 426 47.21 -4.01 -14.89
CA GLN A 426 46.67 -4.06 -13.52
C GLN A 426 45.31 -4.76 -13.39
N LYS A 427 44.64 -5.10 -14.50
CA LYS A 427 43.32 -5.76 -14.49
C LYS A 427 43.25 -7.07 -13.68
N ARG A 428 44.39 -7.74 -13.45
CA ARG A 428 44.46 -8.97 -12.64
C ARG A 428 44.43 -8.71 -11.12
N PHE A 429 44.68 -7.47 -10.71
CA PHE A 429 44.71 -7.05 -9.30
C PHE A 429 43.55 -6.10 -8.97
N SER A 430 42.63 -5.90 -9.91
CA SER A 430 41.51 -4.98 -9.72
C SER A 430 40.59 -5.48 -8.61
N LEU A 431 40.09 -4.53 -7.82
CA LEU A 431 39.07 -4.76 -6.81
C LEU A 431 37.63 -4.64 -7.39
N GLU A 432 37.49 -4.28 -8.67
CA GLU A 432 36.25 -4.21 -9.45
C GLU A 432 35.83 -5.53 -10.11
#